data_AF-A0A6J6Y0Z6-F1
#
_entry.id   AF-A0A6J6Y0Z6-F1
#
_cell.length_a   1.000
_cell.length_b   1.000
_cell.length_c   1.000
_cell.angle_alpha   90.00
_cell.angle_beta   90.00
_cell.angle_gamma   90.00
#
_symmetry.space_group_name_H-M   'P 1'
#
loop_
_entity.id
_entity.type
_entity.pdbx_description
1 polymer ?
#
loop_
_entity_poly.entity_id
_entity_poly.type
_entity_poly.pdbx_seq_one_letter_code
_entity_poly.pdbx_strand_id
1 'polypeptide(L)'
;MFVIGPDNKVKLIITYPASTGRNFDEILRVVDSLQLTAKHKVATPVNWKHGEDVIIAGAVSDEDAKLQYPGGWNAVKPYLRLVPAPTD
;
A
#
# COMPACT_ATOMS: atom_id res chain seq x y z
N MET A 1 -8.58 -18.09 1.92
CA MET A 1 -7.94 -17.60 0.69
C MET A 1 -6.56 -17.09 1.07
N PHE A 2 -5.55 -17.43 0.28
CA PHE A 2 -4.17 -17.00 0.49
C PHE A 2 -3.72 -16.20 -0.73
N VAL A 3 -3.07 -15.05 -0.52
CA VAL A 3 -2.32 -14.35 -1.57
C VAL A 3 -0.84 -14.70 -1.38
N ILE A 4 -0.23 -15.28 -2.41
CA ILE A 4 1.14 -15.79 -2.37
C ILE A 4 2.02 -14.91 -3.28
N GLY A 5 3.13 -14.44 -2.76
CA GLY A 5 4.09 -13.64 -3.54
C GLY A 5 5.01 -14.51 -4.42
N PRO A 6 5.76 -13.91 -5.35
CA PRO A 6 6.77 -14.62 -6.16
C PRO A 6 7.87 -15.31 -5.34
N ASP A 7 8.06 -14.89 -4.09
CA ASP A 7 8.97 -15.47 -3.11
C ASP A 7 8.38 -16.69 -2.37
N ASN A 8 7.23 -17.20 -2.83
CA ASN A 8 6.45 -18.29 -2.22
C ASN A 8 6.02 -18.02 -0.77
N LYS A 9 6.05 -16.76 -0.31
CA LYS A 9 5.58 -16.39 1.03
C LYS A 9 4.13 -15.94 0.97
N VAL A 10 3.37 -16.29 2.00
CA VAL A 10 2.01 -15.79 2.21
C VAL A 10 2.09 -14.29 2.53
N LYS A 11 1.39 -13.47 1.73
CA LYS A 11 1.31 -12.01 1.91
C LYS A 11 0.02 -11.58 2.62
N LEU A 12 -1.05 -12.35 2.46
CA LEU A 12 -2.36 -12.05 3.05
C LEU A 12 -3.21 -13.33 3.17
N ILE A 13 -3.97 -13.42 4.26
CA ILE A 13 -4.92 -14.52 4.52
C ILE A 13 -6.29 -13.89 4.78
N ILE A 14 -7.32 -14.33 4.03
CA ILE A 14 -8.72 -14.01 4.29
C ILE A 14 -9.51 -15.29 4.53
N THR A 15 -10.19 -15.36 5.68
CA THR A 15 -11.01 -16.49 6.10
C THR A 15 -12.44 -16.02 6.31
N TYR A 16 -13.36 -16.50 5.47
CA TYR A 16 -14.80 -16.21 5.53
C TYR A 16 -15.57 -17.52 5.77
N PRO A 17 -16.72 -17.50 6.48
CA PRO A 17 -17.60 -18.65 6.62
C PRO A 17 -18.31 -18.97 5.30
N ALA A 18 -18.87 -20.17 5.18
CA ALA A 18 -19.61 -20.60 3.97
C ALA A 18 -20.85 -19.75 3.68
N SER A 19 -21.43 -19.12 4.70
CA SER A 19 -22.61 -18.26 4.59
C SER A 19 -22.35 -16.90 3.96
N THR A 20 -21.07 -16.48 3.85
CA THR A 20 -20.71 -15.12 3.43
C THR A 20 -19.80 -15.16 2.21
N GLY A 21 -20.35 -14.77 1.05
CA GLY A 21 -19.60 -14.62 -0.18
C GLY A 21 -18.46 -13.60 -0.05
N ARG A 22 -17.37 -13.81 -0.81
CA ARG A 22 -16.23 -12.89 -0.85
C ARG A 22 -16.51 -11.73 -1.79
N ASN A 23 -15.96 -10.56 -1.48
CA ASN A 23 -15.90 -9.44 -2.41
C ASN A 23 -14.61 -9.53 -3.25
N PHE A 24 -14.74 -9.71 -4.56
CA PHE A 24 -13.58 -9.79 -5.46
C PHE A 24 -12.94 -8.44 -5.76
N ASP A 25 -13.68 -7.34 -5.66
CA ASP A 25 -13.10 -6.00 -5.82
C ASP A 25 -12.08 -5.73 -4.70
N GLU A 26 -12.37 -6.20 -3.48
CA GLU A 26 -11.41 -6.11 -2.38
C GLU A 26 -10.18 -6.99 -2.63
N ILE A 27 -10.36 -8.16 -3.25
CA ILE A 27 -9.24 -9.04 -3.59
C ILE A 27 -8.31 -8.36 -4.61
N LEU A 28 -8.85 -7.70 -5.64
CA LEU A 28 -8.05 -6.94 -6.60
C LEU A 28 -7.37 -5.74 -5.94
N ARG A 29 -8.11 -4.97 -5.13
CA ARG A 29 -7.59 -3.80 -4.41
C ARG A 29 -6.40 -4.15 -3.51
N VAL A 30 -6.45 -5.27 -2.78
CA VAL A 30 -5.32 -5.69 -1.95
C VAL A 30 -4.14 -6.20 -2.78
N VAL A 31 -4.37 -6.81 -3.93
CA VAL A 31 -3.29 -7.22 -4.84
C VAL A 31 -2.56 -6.00 -5.41
N ASP A 32 -3.29 -4.98 -5.87
CA ASP A 32 -2.70 -3.72 -6.35
C ASP A 32 -1.87 -3.04 -5.25
N SER A 33 -2.41 -2.99 -4.04
CA SER A 33 -1.68 -2.48 -2.87
C SER A 33 -0.41 -3.28 -2.57
N LEU A 34 -0.48 -4.61 -2.57
CA LEU A 34 0.68 -5.46 -2.30
C LEU A 34 1.78 -5.30 -3.36
N GLN A 35 1.41 -5.16 -4.63
CA GLN A 35 2.37 -4.93 -5.71
C GLN A 35 3.00 -3.54 -5.62
N LEU A 36 2.21 -2.50 -5.34
CA LEU A 36 2.71 -1.13 -5.19
C LEU A 36 3.71 -1.01 -4.03
N THR A 37 3.34 -1.53 -2.87
CA THR A 37 4.18 -1.49 -1.66
C THR A 37 5.41 -2.40 -1.74
N ALA A 38 5.41 -3.39 -2.63
CA ALA A 38 6.60 -4.21 -2.90
C ALA A 38 7.64 -3.47 -3.77
N LYS A 39 7.19 -2.59 -4.67
CA LYS A 39 8.06 -1.79 -5.56
C LYS A 39 8.54 -0.50 -4.90
N HIS A 40 7.66 0.16 -4.16
CA HIS A 40 7.92 1.48 -3.57
C HIS A 40 7.81 1.43 -2.05
N LYS A 41 8.63 2.24 -1.37
CA LYS A 41 8.61 2.37 0.10
C LYS A 41 7.41 3.23 0.58
N VAL A 42 6.20 2.79 0.24
CA VAL A 42 4.93 3.44 0.57
C VAL A 42 3.97 2.46 1.24
N ALA A 43 2.88 2.98 1.79
CA ALA A 43 1.75 2.23 2.32
C ALA A 43 0.44 2.84 1.81
N THR A 44 -0.58 2.01 1.61
CA THR A 44 -1.90 2.46 1.16
C THR A 44 -2.79 2.78 2.37
N PRO A 45 -3.47 3.95 2.40
CA PRO A 45 -4.38 4.30 3.49
C PRO A 45 -5.66 3.44 3.50
N VAL A 46 -6.49 3.65 4.53
CA VAL A 46 -7.81 3.03 4.61
C VAL A 46 -8.65 3.40 3.38
N ASN A 47 -9.40 2.43 2.84
CA ASN A 47 -10.24 2.58 1.64
C ASN A 47 -9.51 3.02 0.36
N TRP A 48 -8.17 2.97 0.35
CA TRP A 48 -7.37 3.36 -0.82
C TRP A 48 -7.77 2.61 -2.07
N LYS A 49 -7.89 3.36 -3.17
CA LYS A 49 -8.06 2.85 -4.54
C LYS A 49 -6.85 3.19 -5.39
N HIS A 50 -6.62 2.40 -6.44
CA HIS A 50 -5.53 2.63 -7.37
C HIS A 50 -5.55 4.07 -7.92
N GLY A 51 -4.41 4.75 -7.83
CA GLY A 51 -4.24 6.15 -8.24
C GLY A 51 -4.47 7.19 -7.14
N GLU A 52 -5.02 6.81 -5.97
CA GLU A 52 -5.15 7.72 -4.83
C GLU A 52 -3.83 7.89 -4.07
N ASP A 53 -3.71 8.97 -3.31
CA ASP A 53 -2.53 9.28 -2.49
C ASP A 53 -2.15 8.12 -1.56
N VAL A 54 -0.84 7.96 -1.38
CA VAL A 54 -0.22 6.95 -0.53
C VAL A 54 0.56 7.63 0.60
N ILE A 55 0.90 6.82 1.60
CA ILE A 55 1.67 7.27 2.77
C ILE A 55 3.12 6.81 2.59
N ILE A 56 4.08 7.70 2.79
CA ILE A 56 5.50 7.32 2.85
C ILE A 56 5.69 6.35 4.02
N ALA A 57 6.27 5.17 3.75
CA ALA A 57 6.42 4.15 4.78
C ALA A 57 7.16 4.70 6.01
N GLY A 58 6.70 4.34 7.22
CA GLY A 58 7.23 4.89 8.47
C GLY A 58 8.72 4.59 8.72
N ALA A 59 9.27 3.59 8.04
CA ALA A 59 10.71 3.26 8.11
C ALA A 59 11.61 4.18 7.27
N VAL A 60 11.03 5.03 6.41
CA VAL A 60 11.79 5.96 5.55
C VAL A 60 12.11 7.22 6.36
N SER A 61 13.40 7.55 6.50
CA SER A 61 13.83 8.79 7.16
C SER A 61 13.40 10.02 6.36
N ASP A 62 13.33 11.19 7.00
CA ASP A 62 12.99 12.44 6.28
C ASP A 62 14.06 12.80 5.23
N GLU A 63 15.32 12.46 5.46
CA GLU A 63 16.38 12.71 4.47
C GLU A 63 16.22 11.80 3.24
N ASP A 64 15.94 10.50 3.44
CA ASP A 64 15.63 9.58 2.33
C ASP A 64 14.35 9.98 1.59
N ALA A 65 13.35 10.49 2.33
CA ALA A 65 12.09 10.96 1.76
C ALA A 65 12.31 12.19 0.88
N LYS A 66 13.16 13.15 1.27
CA LYS A 66 13.52 14.32 0.44
C LYS A 66 14.20 13.92 -0.87
N LEU A 67 15.01 12.86 -0.84
CA LEU A 67 15.66 12.33 -2.05
C LEU A 67 14.63 11.70 -3.01
N GLN A 68 13.64 10.97 -2.48
CA GLN A 68 12.62 10.31 -3.30
C GLN A 68 11.52 11.26 -3.77
N TYR A 69 11.16 12.23 -2.95
CA TYR A 69 10.07 13.18 -3.18
C TYR A 69 10.61 14.62 -3.10
N PRO A 70 11.37 15.09 -4.11
CA PRO A 70 11.98 16.43 -4.10
C PRO A 70 10.93 17.55 -4.16
N GLY A 71 9.72 17.25 -4.62
CA GLY A 71 8.56 18.16 -4.55
C GLY A 71 7.94 18.29 -3.16
N GLY A 72 8.48 17.58 -2.17
CA GLY A 72 7.94 17.52 -0.81
C GLY A 72 6.75 16.56 -0.69
N TRP A 73 6.11 16.60 0.48
CA TRP A 73 4.95 15.78 0.82
C TRP A 73 4.02 16.55 1.77
N ASN A 74 2.77 16.13 1.85
CA ASN A 74 1.82 16.68 2.82
C ASN A 74 1.96 15.97 4.17
N ALA A 75 2.64 16.62 5.12
CA ALA A 75 2.84 16.10 6.47
C ALA A 75 1.71 16.52 7.43
N VAL A 76 0.64 15.72 7.51
CA VAL A 76 -0.46 15.95 8.47
C VAL A 76 0.03 15.74 9.92
N LYS A 77 0.95 14.78 10.09
CA LYS A 77 1.72 14.51 11.33
C LYS A 77 3.13 14.08 10.93
N PRO A 78 4.12 14.12 11.84
CA PRO A 78 5.50 13.68 11.53
C PRO A 78 5.58 12.26 10.95
N TYR A 79 4.68 11.37 11.36
CA TYR A 79 4.59 9.99 10.87
C TYR A 79 3.54 9.78 9.76
N LEU A 80 2.73 10.80 9.45
CA LEU A 80 1.64 10.74 8.46
C LEU A 80 1.97 11.69 7.31
N ARG A 81 2.72 11.15 6.35
CA ARG A 81 3.29 11.87 5.21
C ARG A 81 2.63 11.36 3.93
N LEU A 82 1.78 12.18 3.32
CA LEU A 82 1.01 11.85 2.12
C LEU A 82 1.72 12.34 0.86
N VAL A 83 1.75 11.49 -0.16
CA VAL A 83 2.29 11.78 -1.50
C VAL A 83 1.38 11.16 -2.57
N PRO A 84 1.32 11.73 -3.78
CA PRO A 84 0.66 11.08 -4.91
C PRO A 84 1.23 9.68 -5.15
N ALA A 85 0.37 8.74 -5.58
CA ALA A 85 0.83 7.40 -5.93
C ALA A 85 1.90 7.45 -7.05
N PRO A 86 3.01 6.70 -6.93
CA PRO A 86 3.96 6.53 -8.02
C PRO A 86 3.30 5.95 -9.27
N THR A 87 3.61 6.51 -10.44
CA THR A 87 3.12 6.07 -11.76
C THR A 87 4.23 5.35 -12.51
N ASP A 88 4.52 4.11 -12.15
CA ASP A 88 5.43 3.22 -12.88
C ASP A 88 4.69 2.32 -13.88
#